data_AF-A0ABD3MB84-F1
#
_entry.id   AF-A0ABD3MB84-F1
#
_cell.length_a   1.000
_cell.length_b   1.000
_cell.length_c   1.000
_cell.angle_alpha   90.00
_cell.angle_beta   90.00
_cell.angle_gamma   90.00
#
_symmetry.space_group_name_H-M   'P 1'
#
loop_
_entity.id
_entity.type
_entity.pdbx_description
1 polymer ?
#
loop_
_entity_poly.entity_id
_entity_poly.type
_entity_poly.pdbx_seq_one_letter_code
_entity_poly.pdbx_strand_id
1 'polypeptide(L)'
;MRFVGSLHATGYSGHILLGISKLATTEILVYLKQNSVTTHFIESAEQCTHHGVIGSDGKPLDTNNSHEWHCPKNYPDYKISWARLFMYKDWLNDCPLCTDGIMLTDARDNIFSIGVALIILLLLYHYTDPFLTAVKLGVRTAASIIELLVFEEHPHVSNTHWLTDIPIKTCKDYTVGPTQVLCSGSIMGSREGIMKYLDVMQKEMADWMTKRKCRLDMRGNNQSIHNYLYYTGQLKN
;
A
#
# COMPACT_ATOMS: atom_id res chain seq x y z
N MET A 1 -11.63 12.02 12.43
CA MET A 1 -11.20 11.21 11.27
C MET A 1 -11.47 9.74 11.57
N ARG A 2 -12.36 9.06 10.84
CA ARG A 2 -12.87 7.72 11.23
C ARG A 2 -11.79 6.64 11.30
N PHE A 3 -10.79 6.70 10.42
CA PHE A 3 -9.66 5.77 10.37
C PHE A 3 -8.90 5.68 11.71
N VAL A 4 -8.30 6.78 12.17
CA VAL A 4 -7.51 6.84 13.42
C VAL A 4 -8.34 6.48 14.64
N GLY A 5 -9.56 7.01 14.74
CA GLY A 5 -10.47 6.69 15.84
C GLY A 5 -10.83 5.21 15.90
N SER A 6 -11.11 4.58 14.74
CA SER A 6 -11.41 3.15 14.68
C SER A 6 -10.20 2.28 15.05
N LEU A 7 -8.99 2.72 14.71
CA LEU A 7 -7.75 2.04 15.06
C LEU A 7 -7.48 2.09 16.57
N HIS A 8 -7.64 3.24 17.21
CA HIS A 8 -7.52 3.30 18.68
C HIS A 8 -8.63 2.53 19.39
N ALA A 9 -9.84 2.47 18.80
CA ALA A 9 -10.93 1.66 19.34
C ALA A 9 -10.61 0.15 19.34
N THR A 10 -9.63 -0.31 18.56
CA THR A 10 -9.15 -1.69 18.62
C THR A 10 -8.10 -1.93 19.73
N GLY A 11 -7.72 -0.90 20.49
CA GLY A 11 -6.65 -1.00 21.48
C GLY A 11 -5.24 -0.79 20.92
N TYR A 12 -5.11 -0.47 19.62
CA TYR A 12 -3.81 -0.17 19.03
C TYR A 12 -3.21 1.11 19.64
N SER A 13 -1.99 0.96 20.14
CA SER A 13 -1.20 2.02 20.79
C SER A 13 0.16 2.27 20.10
N GLY A 14 0.42 1.59 18.98
CA GLY A 14 1.65 1.76 18.22
C GLY A 14 1.70 3.06 17.43
N HIS A 15 2.77 3.24 16.67
CA HIS A 15 2.98 4.42 15.83
C HIS A 15 1.96 4.47 14.68
N ILE A 16 1.42 5.67 14.42
CA ILE A 16 0.58 5.95 13.25
C ILE A 16 1.30 7.01 12.42
N LEU A 17 1.75 6.63 11.22
CA LEU A 17 2.30 7.55 10.23
C LEU A 17 1.23 7.80 9.16
N LEU A 18 0.79 9.05 9.01
CA LEU A 18 -0.35 9.38 8.14
C LEU A 18 -0.02 10.50 7.16
N GLY A 19 -0.16 10.21 5.87
CA GLY A 19 -0.12 11.19 4.80
C GLY A 19 -1.43 11.97 4.70
N ILE A 20 -1.38 13.30 4.75
CA ILE A 20 -2.55 14.18 4.57
C ILE A 20 -2.28 15.30 3.58
N SER A 21 -3.34 15.86 3.00
CA SER A 21 -3.23 17.08 2.19
C SER A 21 -2.79 18.26 3.04
N LYS A 22 -1.95 19.13 2.49
CA LYS A 22 -1.58 20.42 3.10
C LYS A 22 -2.75 21.39 3.28
N LEU A 23 -3.87 21.13 2.60
CA LEU A 23 -5.13 21.86 2.76
C LEU A 23 -6.00 21.33 3.92
N ALA A 24 -5.49 20.40 4.74
CA ALA A 24 -6.21 19.91 5.92
C ALA A 24 -6.56 21.05 6.88
N THR A 25 -7.78 21.01 7.44
CA THR A 25 -8.26 22.05 8.35
C THR A 25 -7.54 22.02 9.69
N THR A 26 -7.52 23.14 10.42
CA THR A 26 -6.94 23.22 11.77
C THR A 26 -7.55 22.19 12.72
N GLU A 27 -8.86 21.91 12.61
CA GLU A 27 -9.54 20.90 13.41
C GLU A 27 -8.95 19.50 13.17
N ILE A 28 -8.67 19.14 11.91
CA ILE A 28 -8.03 17.86 11.56
C ILE A 28 -6.63 17.79 12.17
N LEU A 29 -5.85 18.86 12.07
CA LEU A 29 -4.48 18.89 12.61
C LEU A 29 -4.46 18.75 14.14
N VAL A 30 -5.38 19.42 14.83
CA VAL A 30 -5.56 19.30 16.28
C VAL A 30 -5.94 17.87 16.65
N TYR A 31 -6.91 17.29 15.94
CA TYR A 31 -7.35 15.91 16.18
C TYR A 31 -6.20 14.90 16.01
N LEU A 32 -5.43 15.00 14.93
CA LEU A 32 -4.30 14.10 14.67
C LEU A 32 -3.21 14.23 15.75
N LYS A 33 -2.88 15.47 16.14
CA LYS A 33 -1.91 15.74 17.20
C LYS A 33 -2.36 15.17 18.56
N GLN A 34 -3.64 15.32 18.90
CA GLN A 34 -4.22 14.77 20.14
C GLN A 34 -4.19 13.24 20.19
N ASN A 35 -4.19 12.57 19.03
CA ASN A 35 -4.13 11.12 18.92
C ASN A 35 -2.71 10.61 18.61
N SER A 36 -1.67 11.39 18.89
CA SER A 36 -0.26 11.02 18.70
C SER A 36 0.08 10.51 17.29
N VAL A 37 -0.57 11.05 16.26
CA VAL A 37 -0.30 10.71 14.86
C VAL A 37 0.86 11.54 14.31
N THR A 38 1.88 10.86 13.75
CA THR A 38 2.92 11.53 12.97
C THR A 38 2.37 11.86 11.59
N THR A 39 2.23 13.15 11.32
CA THR A 39 1.59 13.65 10.11
C THR A 39 2.63 13.97 9.05
N HIS A 40 2.46 13.43 7.84
CA HIS A 40 3.25 13.77 6.66
C HIS A 40 2.39 14.55 5.67
N PHE A 41 2.80 15.77 5.30
CA PHE A 41 2.07 16.57 4.33
C PHE A 41 2.43 16.16 2.91
N ILE A 42 1.41 15.83 2.13
CA ILE A 42 1.52 15.50 0.71
C ILE A 42 1.08 16.73 -0.08
N GLU A 43 2.02 17.30 -0.83
CA GLU A 43 1.81 18.42 -1.74
C GLU A 43 1.83 17.91 -3.19
N SER A 44 1.01 18.50 -4.05
CA SER A 44 1.11 18.26 -5.49
C SER A 44 2.40 18.86 -6.04
N ALA A 45 3.02 18.18 -6.99
CA ALA A 45 4.11 18.75 -7.79
C ALA A 45 3.58 19.92 -8.63
N GLU A 46 4.41 20.92 -8.87
CA GLU A 46 4.08 22.02 -9.81
C GLU A 46 3.96 21.49 -11.24
N GLN A 47 4.78 20.49 -11.59
CA GLN A 47 4.73 19.78 -12.85
C GLN A 47 4.95 18.29 -12.60
N CYS A 48 4.07 17.44 -13.11
CA CYS A 48 4.31 16.00 -13.11
C CYS A 48 5.24 15.63 -14.27
N THR A 49 6.36 14.97 -13.97
CA THR A 49 7.37 14.49 -14.94
C THR A 49 7.19 13.02 -15.26
N HIS A 50 6.10 12.39 -14.80
CA HIS A 50 5.75 11.03 -15.16
C HIS A 50 5.53 10.91 -16.68
N HIS A 51 6.57 10.49 -17.41
CA HIS A 51 6.54 10.26 -18.86
C HIS A 51 5.72 9.02 -19.26
N GLY A 52 4.89 8.51 -18.34
CA GLY A 52 4.53 7.11 -18.20
C GLY A 52 3.10 6.76 -18.61
N VAL A 53 2.38 7.64 -19.28
CA VAL A 53 1.03 7.31 -19.75
C VAL A 53 0.90 7.69 -21.22
N ILE A 54 0.68 6.71 -22.09
CA ILE A 54 0.36 6.92 -23.50
C ILE A 54 -1.13 6.62 -23.64
N GLY A 55 -1.91 7.65 -23.99
CA GLY A 55 -3.32 7.50 -24.29
C GLY A 55 -3.54 6.55 -25.46
N SER A 56 -4.79 6.13 -25.67
CA SER A 56 -5.18 5.29 -26.82
C SER A 56 -4.85 5.93 -28.18
N ASP A 57 -4.63 7.25 -28.22
CA ASP A 57 -4.22 8.03 -29.38
C ASP A 57 -2.69 8.12 -29.60
N GLY A 58 -1.91 7.45 -28.75
CA GLY A 58 -0.45 7.42 -28.85
C GLY A 58 0.26 8.65 -28.28
N LYS A 59 -0.48 9.61 -27.68
CA LYS A 59 0.10 10.81 -27.07
C LYS A 59 0.36 10.61 -25.58
N PRO A 60 1.42 11.24 -25.01
CA PRO A 60 1.58 11.31 -23.57
C PRO A 60 0.34 11.95 -22.95
N LEU A 61 -0.23 11.30 -21.93
CA LEU A 61 -1.34 11.84 -21.19
C LEU A 61 -0.87 13.04 -20.38
N ASP A 62 -1.66 14.11 -20.43
CA ASP A 62 -1.41 15.28 -19.63
C ASP A 62 -1.78 15.01 -18.17
N THR A 63 -0.80 14.53 -17.42
CA THR A 63 -0.93 14.27 -15.98
C THR A 63 -1.18 15.54 -15.17
N ASN A 64 -0.97 16.74 -15.71
CA ASN A 64 -1.31 17.98 -15.01
C ASN A 64 -2.82 18.25 -15.04
N ASN A 65 -3.53 17.75 -16.05
CA ASN A 65 -4.96 17.97 -16.26
C ASN A 65 -5.85 16.76 -15.93
N SER A 66 -5.27 15.61 -15.59
CA SER A 66 -6.07 14.48 -15.14
C SER A 66 -6.40 14.56 -13.65
N HIS A 67 -7.70 14.45 -13.34
CA HIS A 67 -8.24 14.34 -11.98
C HIS A 67 -7.77 13.06 -11.24
N GLU A 68 -7.23 12.08 -11.96
CA GLU A 68 -6.86 10.77 -11.40
C GLU A 68 -5.35 10.61 -11.19
N TRP A 69 -4.55 11.44 -11.86
CA TRP A 69 -3.11 11.25 -11.99
C TRP A 69 -2.33 12.43 -11.40
N HIS A 70 -2.50 12.69 -10.10
CA HIS A 70 -1.67 13.66 -9.40
C HIS A 70 -0.32 13.06 -9.00
N CYS A 71 0.75 13.82 -9.22
CA CYS A 71 2.10 13.46 -8.82
C CYS A 71 2.49 14.32 -7.61
N PRO A 72 3.00 13.72 -6.53
CA PRO A 72 3.39 14.48 -5.36
C PRO A 72 4.73 15.18 -5.56
N LYS A 73 4.92 16.32 -4.90
CA LYS A 73 6.09 17.20 -5.04
C LYS A 73 7.44 16.48 -4.87
N ASN A 74 7.51 15.53 -3.93
CA ASN A 74 8.75 14.81 -3.64
C ASN A 74 9.03 13.66 -4.62
N TYR A 75 8.03 13.26 -5.42
CA TYR A 75 8.13 12.17 -6.38
C TYR A 75 7.40 12.55 -7.69
N PRO A 76 7.87 13.58 -8.42
CA PRO A 76 7.16 14.11 -9.59
C PRO A 76 7.13 13.12 -10.76
N ASP A 77 8.04 12.14 -10.78
CA ASP A 77 8.11 11.08 -11.79
C ASP A 77 7.07 9.97 -11.57
N TYR A 78 6.39 9.95 -10.43
CA TYR A 78 5.48 8.88 -10.03
C TYR A 78 4.09 9.43 -9.74
N LYS A 79 3.07 8.79 -10.31
CA LYS A 79 1.69 8.99 -9.86
C LYS A 79 1.52 8.69 -8.38
N ILE A 80 0.60 9.36 -7.69
CA ILE A 80 0.41 9.23 -6.24
C ILE A 80 0.20 7.78 -5.76
N SER A 81 -0.52 6.96 -6.55
CA SER A 81 -0.75 5.53 -6.24
C SER A 81 0.53 4.68 -6.26
N TRP A 82 1.59 5.15 -6.92
CA TRP A 82 2.92 4.54 -6.93
C TRP A 82 3.84 5.23 -5.93
N ALA A 83 3.86 6.56 -5.94
CA ALA A 83 4.66 7.39 -5.04
C ALA A 83 4.41 7.07 -3.56
N ARG A 84 3.19 6.66 -3.18
CA ARG A 84 2.90 6.22 -1.80
C ARG A 84 3.86 5.15 -1.30
N LEU A 85 4.32 4.22 -2.15
CA LEU A 85 5.25 3.16 -1.74
C LEU A 85 6.66 3.70 -1.51
N PHE A 86 7.05 4.77 -2.21
CA PHE A 86 8.32 5.46 -1.96
C PHE A 86 8.24 6.25 -0.65
N MET A 87 7.14 6.98 -0.43
CA MET A 87 6.89 7.69 0.81
C MET A 87 6.85 6.75 2.02
N TYR A 88 6.17 5.60 1.93
CA TYR A 88 6.17 4.62 3.02
C TYR A 88 7.58 4.17 3.39
N LYS A 89 8.44 3.96 2.39
CA LYS A 89 9.83 3.58 2.64
C LYS A 89 10.61 4.68 3.36
N ASP A 90 10.45 5.93 2.93
CA ASP A 90 11.08 7.08 3.60
C ASP A 90 10.59 7.21 5.04
N TRP A 91 9.27 7.15 5.26
CA TRP A 91 8.69 7.31 6.59
C TRP A 91 9.12 6.19 7.55
N LEU A 92 9.28 4.97 7.04
CA LEU A 92 9.83 3.87 7.83
C LEU A 92 11.31 4.10 8.15
N ASN A 93 12.11 4.58 7.19
CA ASN A 93 13.51 4.94 7.44
C ASN A 93 13.65 6.06 8.48
N ASP A 94 12.78 7.06 8.43
CA ASP A 94 12.74 8.19 9.37
C ASP A 94 12.20 7.81 10.76
N CYS A 95 11.57 6.63 10.88
CA CYS A 95 11.03 6.10 12.13
C CYS A 95 11.79 4.84 12.59
N PRO A 96 12.97 4.98 13.24
CA PRO A 96 13.71 3.84 13.76
C PRO A 96 12.97 3.09 14.89
N LEU A 97 12.02 3.76 15.55
CA LEU A 97 11.15 3.17 16.58
C LEU A 97 9.96 2.40 16.00
N CYS A 98 9.66 2.56 14.71
CA CYS A 98 8.63 1.78 14.02
C CYS A 98 9.16 0.37 13.74
N THR A 99 9.03 -0.51 14.73
CA THR A 99 9.58 -1.87 14.73
C THR A 99 8.64 -2.88 14.05
N ASP A 100 8.59 -4.12 14.54
CA ASP A 100 7.83 -5.22 13.92
C ASP A 100 6.31 -5.08 14.12
N GLY A 101 5.53 -5.61 13.16
CA GLY A 101 4.09 -5.43 13.05
C GLY A 101 3.70 -4.21 12.21
N ILE A 102 4.27 -4.10 11.00
CA ILE A 102 3.98 -2.97 10.11
C ILE A 102 2.79 -3.32 9.23
N MET A 103 1.78 -2.44 9.21
CA MET A 103 0.71 -2.46 8.21
C MET A 103 0.83 -1.22 7.33
N LEU A 104 0.87 -1.43 6.01
CA LEU A 104 0.69 -0.38 5.02
C LEU A 104 -0.74 -0.43 4.53
N THR A 105 -1.46 0.68 4.59
CA THR A 105 -2.87 0.70 4.19
C THR A 105 -3.35 2.05 3.66
N ASP A 106 -4.32 2.02 2.77
CA ASP A 106 -5.07 3.20 2.34
C ASP A 106 -5.94 3.76 3.48
N ALA A 107 -5.94 5.08 3.67
CA ALA A 107 -6.62 5.70 4.82
C ALA A 107 -8.04 6.22 4.51
N ARG A 108 -8.43 6.34 3.24
CA ARG A 108 -9.72 6.95 2.84
C ARG A 108 -10.91 5.99 2.98
N ASP A 109 -10.70 4.72 2.66
CA ASP A 109 -11.79 3.75 2.52
C ASP A 109 -11.71 2.59 3.52
N ASN A 110 -10.80 2.66 4.50
CA ASN A 110 -10.62 1.61 5.51
C ASN A 110 -11.14 2.04 6.88
N ILE A 111 -11.80 1.10 7.55
CA ILE A 111 -12.26 1.21 8.94
C ILE A 111 -11.78 -0.05 9.65
N PHE A 112 -11.15 0.11 10.81
CA PHE A 112 -10.74 -1.02 11.62
C PHE A 112 -11.89 -1.50 12.49
N SER A 113 -12.05 -2.82 12.58
CA SER A 113 -13.05 -3.45 13.44
C SER A 113 -12.48 -4.75 13.99
N ILE A 114 -12.71 -5.01 15.27
CA ILE A 114 -12.33 -6.29 15.89
C ILE A 114 -13.50 -7.25 15.72
N GLY A 115 -13.22 -8.43 15.15
CA GLY A 115 -14.19 -9.52 15.10
C GLY A 115 -14.48 -10.10 16.49
N VAL A 116 -15.74 -10.46 16.77
CA VAL A 116 -16.20 -10.97 18.08
C VAL A 116 -15.40 -12.20 18.56
N ALA A 117 -14.96 -13.07 17.64
CA ALA A 117 -14.11 -14.21 17.97
C ALA A 117 -12.71 -13.78 18.46
N LEU A 118 -12.16 -12.70 17.89
CA LEU A 118 -10.90 -12.12 18.34
C LEU A 118 -11.06 -11.46 19.72
N ILE A 119 -12.19 -10.79 19.99
CA ILE A 119 -12.49 -10.23 21.32
C ILE A 119 -12.44 -11.33 22.39
N ILE A 120 -13.03 -12.49 22.13
CA ILE A 120 -13.02 -13.62 23.07
C ILE A 120 -11.57 -14.10 23.30
N LEU A 121 -10.76 -14.22 22.26
CA LEU A 121 -9.34 -14.59 22.38
C LEU A 121 -8.51 -13.52 23.11
N LEU A 122 -8.69 -12.24 22.80
CA LEU A 122 -7.99 -11.12 23.45
C LEU A 122 -8.36 -11.03 24.95
N LEU A 123 -9.63 -11.24 25.29
CA LEU A 123 -10.10 -11.28 26.69
C LEU A 123 -9.58 -12.51 27.46
N LEU A 124 -9.44 -13.66 26.80
CA LEU A 124 -8.92 -14.88 27.43
C LEU A 124 -7.38 -14.87 27.58
N TYR A 125 -6.65 -14.15 26.71
CA TYR A 125 -5.18 -14.19 26.65
C TYR A 125 -4.49 -12.84 26.95
N HIS A 126 -5.23 -11.79 27.34
CA HIS A 126 -4.71 -10.45 27.65
C HIS A 126 -3.87 -9.78 26.54
N TYR A 127 -4.10 -10.13 25.29
CA TYR A 127 -3.48 -9.41 24.16
C TYR A 127 -4.35 -8.21 23.78
N THR A 128 -3.74 -7.06 23.52
CA THR A 128 -4.46 -5.81 23.17
C THR A 128 -4.06 -5.24 21.82
N ASP A 129 -3.08 -5.82 21.13
CA ASP A 129 -2.58 -5.33 19.84
C ASP A 129 -3.03 -6.27 18.70
N PRO A 130 -3.95 -5.84 17.81
CA PRO A 130 -4.42 -6.65 16.69
C PRO A 130 -3.36 -6.81 15.59
N PHE A 131 -2.23 -6.09 15.67
CA PHE A 131 -1.10 -6.19 14.73
C PHE A 131 0.07 -7.00 15.28
N LEU A 132 -0.13 -7.73 16.38
CA LEU A 132 0.89 -8.65 16.87
C LEU A 132 1.17 -9.71 15.80
N THR A 133 2.33 -9.62 15.15
CA THR A 133 2.77 -10.59 14.14
C THR A 133 3.04 -11.94 14.80
N ALA A 134 2.99 -13.02 14.02
CA ALA A 134 3.43 -14.35 14.46
C ALA A 134 4.83 -14.33 15.09
N VAL A 135 5.68 -13.38 14.68
CA VAL A 135 7.01 -13.09 15.24
C VAL A 135 6.94 -12.68 16.71
N LYS A 136 6.08 -11.71 17.08
CA LYS A 136 5.88 -11.27 18.48
C LYS A 136 5.06 -12.25 19.30
N LEU A 137 4.17 -13.02 18.67
CA LEU A 137 3.40 -14.09 19.33
C LEU A 137 4.26 -15.33 19.63
N GLY A 138 5.53 -15.37 19.21
CA GLY A 138 6.38 -16.55 19.36
C GLY A 138 5.85 -17.76 18.57
N VAL A 139 4.90 -17.55 17.65
CA VAL A 139 4.34 -18.56 16.76
C VAL A 139 5.38 -18.82 15.68
N ARG A 140 6.43 -19.54 16.08
CA ARG A 140 7.25 -20.31 15.15
C ARG A 140 6.37 -21.47 14.72
N THR A 141 5.72 -21.35 13.57
CA THR A 141 5.36 -22.57 12.85
C THR A 141 6.67 -23.30 12.55
N ALA A 142 6.64 -24.63 12.43
CA ALA A 142 7.83 -25.44 12.21
C ALA A 142 8.63 -25.11 10.92
N ALA A 143 8.30 -24.03 10.19
CA ALA A 143 8.92 -23.70 8.90
C ALA A 143 9.13 -22.21 8.53
N SER A 144 8.55 -21.17 9.15
CA SER A 144 8.89 -19.79 8.73
C SER A 144 8.51 -18.67 9.70
N ILE A 145 9.36 -17.64 9.78
CA ILE A 145 9.00 -16.28 10.21
C ILE A 145 8.08 -15.73 9.11
N ILE A 146 6.84 -15.36 9.44
CA ILE A 146 5.96 -14.70 8.46
C ILE A 146 6.55 -13.30 8.19
N GLU A 147 7.25 -13.15 7.07
CA GLU A 147 7.87 -11.88 6.68
C GLU A 147 6.84 -10.92 6.07
N LEU A 148 5.88 -11.46 5.29
CA LEU A 148 4.89 -10.70 4.55
C LEU A 148 3.52 -11.40 4.59
N LEU A 149 2.48 -10.60 4.81
CA LEU A 149 1.07 -10.95 4.75
C LEU A 149 0.40 -10.05 3.73
N VAL A 150 -0.25 -10.68 2.77
CA VAL A 150 -1.04 -10.02 1.72
C VAL A 150 -2.51 -10.34 1.94
N PHE A 151 -3.37 -9.36 1.70
CA PHE A 151 -4.82 -9.54 1.85
C PHE A 151 -5.43 -9.94 0.51
N GLU A 152 -6.40 -10.83 0.54
CA GLU A 152 -7.17 -11.18 -0.66
C GLU A 152 -8.29 -10.14 -0.88
N GLU A 153 -8.50 -9.77 -2.14
CA GLU A 153 -9.68 -9.03 -2.58
C GLU A 153 -10.94 -9.92 -2.52
N HIS A 154 -12.09 -9.38 -2.91
CA HIS A 154 -13.35 -10.12 -2.95
C HIS A 154 -13.23 -11.46 -3.73
N PRO A 155 -13.77 -12.59 -3.20
CA PRO A 155 -13.53 -13.94 -3.74
C PRO A 155 -14.07 -14.18 -5.16
N HIS A 156 -14.91 -13.28 -5.67
CA HIS A 156 -15.44 -13.34 -7.03
C HIS A 156 -14.61 -12.54 -8.05
N VAL A 157 -13.49 -11.94 -7.62
CA VAL A 157 -12.58 -11.18 -8.48
C VAL A 157 -11.28 -11.95 -8.62
N SER A 158 -10.94 -12.33 -9.85
CA SER A 158 -9.72 -13.06 -10.18
C SER A 158 -8.74 -12.21 -10.99
N ASN A 159 -7.51 -12.69 -11.13
CA ASN A 159 -6.48 -12.03 -11.94
C ASN A 159 -6.72 -12.07 -13.45
N THR A 160 -7.83 -12.65 -13.91
CA THR A 160 -8.32 -12.49 -15.28
C THR A 160 -9.16 -11.22 -15.45
N HIS A 161 -9.42 -10.47 -14.38
CA HIS A 161 -10.13 -9.20 -14.44
C HIS A 161 -9.30 -8.15 -15.18
N TRP A 162 -9.96 -7.29 -15.97
CA TRP A 162 -9.31 -6.31 -16.84
C TRP A 162 -8.33 -5.37 -16.11
N LEU A 163 -8.61 -5.08 -14.83
CA LEU A 163 -7.79 -4.23 -13.97
C LEU A 163 -6.38 -4.79 -13.73
N THR A 164 -6.23 -6.12 -13.73
CA THR A 164 -4.95 -6.80 -13.49
C THR A 164 -4.40 -7.46 -14.74
N ASP A 165 -5.24 -8.13 -15.54
CA ASP A 165 -4.78 -8.88 -16.72
C ASP A 165 -4.23 -7.97 -17.82
N ILE A 166 -4.94 -6.88 -18.17
CA ILE A 166 -4.53 -6.01 -19.28
C ILE A 166 -3.15 -5.38 -19.03
N PRO A 167 -2.85 -4.79 -17.85
CA PRO A 167 -1.53 -4.20 -17.63
C PRO A 167 -0.41 -5.22 -17.63
N ILE A 168 -0.61 -6.39 -17.03
CA ILE A 168 0.40 -7.46 -16.97
C ILE A 168 0.66 -8.01 -18.37
N LYS A 169 -0.40 -8.33 -19.12
CA LYS A 169 -0.27 -8.85 -20.48
C LYS A 169 0.43 -7.86 -21.40
N THR A 170 0.02 -6.59 -21.36
CA THR A 170 0.61 -5.56 -22.22
C THR A 170 2.08 -5.29 -21.87
N CYS A 171 2.38 -5.17 -20.57
CA CYS A 171 3.74 -4.83 -20.13
C CYS A 171 4.71 -6.03 -20.19
N LYS A 172 4.27 -7.18 -19.71
CA LYS A 172 5.13 -8.35 -19.44
C LYS A 172 4.92 -9.53 -20.38
N ASP A 173 3.94 -9.45 -21.28
CA ASP A 173 3.55 -10.57 -22.15
C ASP A 173 3.28 -11.85 -21.32
N TYR A 174 2.57 -11.65 -20.22
CA TYR A 174 2.31 -12.67 -19.21
C TYR A 174 0.84 -12.62 -18.77
N THR A 175 0.29 -13.78 -18.38
CA THR A 175 -1.04 -13.89 -17.78
C THR A 175 -0.90 -14.67 -16.47
N VAL A 176 -1.37 -14.07 -15.38
CA VAL A 176 -1.39 -14.72 -14.06
C VAL A 176 -2.38 -15.89 -14.03
N GLY A 177 -3.51 -15.76 -14.73
CA GLY A 177 -4.56 -16.78 -14.79
C GLY A 177 -5.65 -16.57 -13.73
N PRO A 178 -6.57 -17.55 -13.57
CA PRO A 178 -7.75 -17.43 -12.70
C PRO A 178 -7.43 -17.63 -11.22
N THR A 179 -6.48 -16.85 -10.70
CA THR A 179 -6.11 -16.83 -9.27
C THR A 179 -6.77 -15.66 -8.54
N GLN A 180 -6.86 -15.73 -7.22
CA GLN A 180 -7.46 -14.66 -6.40
C GLN A 180 -6.65 -13.36 -6.52
N VAL A 181 -7.33 -12.21 -6.67
CA VAL A 181 -6.62 -10.93 -6.66
C VAL A 181 -6.17 -10.61 -5.24
N LEU A 182 -4.91 -10.22 -5.10
CA LEU A 182 -4.31 -9.76 -3.85
C LEU A 182 -4.30 -8.23 -3.79
N CYS A 183 -4.66 -7.70 -2.63
CA CYS A 183 -4.83 -6.28 -2.37
C CYS A 183 -3.47 -5.59 -2.17
N SER A 184 -3.10 -4.71 -3.11
CA SER A 184 -1.93 -3.83 -2.96
C SER A 184 -2.19 -2.60 -2.07
N GLY A 185 -3.45 -2.39 -1.68
CA GLY A 185 -3.93 -1.31 -0.83
C GLY A 185 -3.79 -1.58 0.66
N SER A 186 -3.63 -2.84 1.07
CA SER A 186 -3.40 -3.25 2.44
C SER A 186 -2.45 -4.44 2.48
N ILE A 187 -1.32 -4.30 3.16
CA ILE A 187 -0.37 -5.38 3.41
C ILE A 187 0.21 -5.25 4.82
N MET A 188 0.67 -6.36 5.37
CA MET A 188 1.23 -6.39 6.71
C MET A 188 2.48 -7.27 6.75
N GLY A 189 3.39 -7.05 7.68
CA GLY A 189 4.56 -7.92 7.80
C GLY A 189 5.55 -7.46 8.86
N SER A 190 6.69 -8.13 8.88
CA SER A 190 7.84 -7.66 9.64
C SER A 190 8.42 -6.40 8.99
N ARG A 191 9.21 -5.63 9.74
CA ARG A 191 9.88 -4.45 9.17
C ARG A 191 10.75 -4.83 7.96
N GLU A 192 11.50 -5.91 8.09
CA GLU A 192 12.35 -6.42 7.01
C GLU A 192 11.52 -6.85 5.79
N GLY A 193 10.45 -7.62 6.01
CA GLY A 193 9.57 -8.08 4.93
C GLY A 193 8.87 -6.94 4.21
N ILE A 194 8.39 -5.93 4.93
CA ILE A 194 7.79 -4.73 4.33
C ILE A 194 8.83 -3.91 3.56
N MET A 195 10.04 -3.71 4.10
CA MET A 195 11.09 -2.97 3.37
C MET A 195 11.47 -3.69 2.07
N LYS A 196 11.61 -5.02 2.11
CA LYS A 196 11.85 -5.85 0.92
C LYS A 196 10.69 -5.79 -0.08
N TYR A 197 9.45 -5.82 0.39
CA TYR A 197 8.27 -5.61 -0.45
C TYR A 197 8.33 -4.26 -1.18
N LEU A 198 8.62 -3.17 -0.45
CA LEU A 198 8.73 -1.83 -1.00
C LEU A 198 9.84 -1.76 -2.05
N ASP A 199 11.01 -2.37 -1.79
CA ASP A 199 12.12 -2.44 -2.75
C ASP A 199 11.74 -3.14 -4.06
N VAL A 200 11.10 -4.31 -3.97
CA VAL A 200 10.69 -5.08 -5.16
C VAL A 200 9.63 -4.32 -5.96
N MET A 201 8.63 -3.74 -5.29
CA MET A 201 7.59 -2.95 -5.95
C MET A 201 8.16 -1.70 -6.63
N GLN A 202 9.02 -0.94 -5.94
CA GLN A 202 9.63 0.27 -6.48
C GLN A 202 10.51 -0.04 -7.70
N LYS A 203 11.31 -1.11 -7.63
CA LYS A 203 12.16 -1.56 -8.75
C LYS A 203 11.31 -1.92 -9.97
N GLU A 204 10.23 -2.65 -9.77
CA GLU A 204 9.34 -3.08 -10.84
C GLU A 204 8.58 -1.88 -11.45
N MET A 205 8.11 -0.94 -10.63
CA MET A 205 7.52 0.32 -11.10
C MET A 205 8.51 1.11 -11.97
N ALA A 206 9.77 1.24 -11.53
CA ALA A 206 10.81 1.90 -12.30
C ALA A 206 11.05 1.22 -13.66
N ASP A 207 11.12 -0.12 -13.69
CA ASP A 207 11.23 -0.90 -14.94
C ASP A 207 10.04 -0.62 -15.89
N TRP A 208 8.81 -0.63 -15.38
CA TRP A 208 7.61 -0.34 -16.17
C TRP A 208 7.67 1.07 -16.78
N MET A 209 8.16 2.08 -16.04
CA MET A 209 8.28 3.43 -16.58
C MET A 209 9.26 3.53 -17.76
N THR A 210 10.31 2.70 -17.81
CA THR A 210 11.25 2.71 -18.94
C THR A 210 10.66 2.15 -20.23
N LYS A 211 9.61 1.32 -20.13
CA LYS A 211 9.05 0.56 -21.25
C LYS A 211 7.81 1.25 -21.81
N ARG A 212 7.91 1.74 -23.05
CA ARG A 212 6.80 2.45 -23.73
C ARG A 212 5.47 1.70 -23.67
N LYS A 213 5.48 0.37 -23.81
CA LYS A 213 4.26 -0.48 -23.77
C LYS A 213 3.63 -0.64 -22.37
N CYS A 214 4.37 -0.36 -21.30
CA CYS A 214 3.90 -0.47 -19.92
C CYS A 214 3.27 0.83 -19.41
N ARG A 215 3.28 1.88 -20.23
CA ARG A 215 2.84 3.23 -19.91
C ARG A 215 1.35 3.40 -20.16
N LEU A 216 0.53 2.75 -19.33
CA LEU A 216 -0.92 2.61 -19.57
C LEU A 216 -1.75 3.61 -18.78
N ASP A 217 -2.77 4.18 -19.43
CA ASP A 217 -3.80 5.02 -18.80
C ASP A 217 -4.85 4.18 -18.08
N MET A 218 -4.43 3.55 -17.00
CA MET A 218 -5.28 2.64 -16.23
C MET A 218 -5.12 2.83 -14.73
N ARG A 219 -6.26 2.94 -14.04
CA ARG A 219 -6.31 2.81 -12.59
C ARG A 219 -5.78 1.43 -12.18
N GLY A 220 -5.19 1.32 -10.99
CA GLY A 220 -4.83 0.02 -10.42
C GLY A 220 -3.57 -0.66 -10.97
N ASN A 221 -2.70 0.01 -11.74
CA ASN A 221 -1.46 -0.63 -12.20
C ASN A 221 -0.54 -1.10 -11.05
N ASN A 222 -0.62 -0.50 -9.86
CA ASN A 222 0.04 -1.01 -8.66
C ASN A 222 -0.54 -2.36 -8.20
N GLN A 223 -1.85 -2.55 -8.30
CA GLN A 223 -2.52 -3.84 -8.06
C GLN A 223 -2.02 -4.91 -9.05
N SER A 224 -1.87 -4.53 -10.32
CA SER A 224 -1.34 -5.39 -11.37
C SER A 224 0.11 -5.82 -11.08
N ILE A 225 0.98 -4.85 -10.79
CA ILE A 225 2.39 -5.10 -10.44
C ILE A 225 2.48 -6.01 -9.21
N HIS A 226 1.71 -5.72 -8.16
CA HIS A 226 1.66 -6.51 -6.93
C HIS A 226 1.32 -7.98 -7.21
N ASN A 227 0.23 -8.24 -7.96
CA ASN A 227 -0.19 -9.60 -8.27
C ASN A 227 0.81 -10.31 -9.18
N TYR A 228 1.35 -9.64 -10.20
CA TYR A 228 2.40 -10.20 -11.03
C TYR A 228 3.62 -10.64 -10.21
N LEU A 229 4.13 -9.77 -9.34
CA LEU A 229 5.31 -10.07 -8.53
C LEU A 229 5.04 -11.21 -7.53
N TYR A 230 3.85 -11.26 -6.94
CA TYR A 230 3.48 -12.35 -6.03
C TYR A 230 3.40 -13.69 -6.76
N TYR A 231 2.60 -13.77 -7.83
CA TYR A 231 2.36 -15.04 -8.55
C TYR A 231 3.56 -15.51 -9.39
N THR A 232 4.56 -14.65 -9.61
CA THR A 232 5.84 -15.06 -10.21
C THR A 232 6.93 -15.37 -9.17
N GLY A 233 6.60 -15.34 -7.87
CA GLY A 233 7.52 -15.69 -6.78
C GLY A 233 8.57 -14.63 -6.45
N GLN A 234 8.37 -13.39 -6.91
CA GLN A 234 9.26 -12.26 -6.62
C GLN A 234 8.94 -11.59 -5.27
N LEU A 235 7.68 -11.70 -4.81
CA LEU A 235 7.32 -11.44 -3.41
C LEU A 235 7.28 -12.77 -2.67
N LYS A 236 8.07 -12.89 -1.60
CA LYS A 236 8.09 -14.08 -0.75
C LYS A 236 7.30 -13.81 0.53
N ASN A 237 6.39 -14.73 0.86
CA ASN A 237 5.78 -14.84 2.19
C ASN A 237 6.59 -15.78 3.08
#